data_AF-A0A8J7DZS2-F1
#
_entry.id   AF-A0A8J7DZS2-F1
#
_cell.length_a   1.000
_cell.length_b   1.000
_cell.length_c   1.000
_cell.angle_alpha   90.00
_cell.angle_beta   90.00
_cell.angle_gamma   90.00
#
_symmetry.space_group_name_H-M   'P 1'
#
loop_
_entity.id
_entity.type
_entity.pdbx_description
1 polymer ?
#
loop_
_entity_poly.entity_id
_entity_poly.type
_entity_poly.pdbx_seq_one_letter_code
_entity_poly.pdbx_strand_id
1 'polypeptide(L)'
;MSNQDPEKIKMGKLESQEEQRVRGTIVLGIDPDGGEAVHFKNLQIDDASESTVYLAADADLERSLCLGELKQSSGTFKMPVPFGTNTMPYNTVVIQDKSSEESIAVVYL
;
A
#
# COMPACT_ATOMS: atom_id res chain seq x y z
N MET A 1 17.33 20.70 14.18
CA MET A 1 15.89 20.71 13.87
C MET A 1 15.77 20.35 12.40
N SER A 2 15.43 19.10 12.05
CA SER A 2 15.24 18.75 10.64
C SER A 2 13.91 19.31 10.17
N ASN A 3 13.97 20.31 9.29
CA ASN A 3 12.86 20.66 8.42
C ASN A 3 12.58 19.43 7.56
N GLN A 4 11.50 18.72 7.87
CA GLN A 4 10.96 17.70 6.98
C GLN A 4 10.19 18.42 5.88
N ASP A 5 10.66 18.31 4.63
CA ASP A 5 9.94 18.83 3.47
C ASP A 5 8.59 18.11 3.33
N PRO A 6 7.45 18.82 3.44
CA PRO A 6 6.12 18.22 3.33
C PRO A 6 5.78 17.70 1.92
N GLU A 7 6.63 17.95 0.92
CA GLU A 7 6.42 17.58 -0.49
C GLU A 7 6.64 16.09 -0.81
N LYS A 8 7.14 15.27 0.12
CA LYS A 8 7.39 13.83 -0.12
C LYS A 8 6.27 12.87 0.27
N ILE A 9 5.11 13.38 0.69
CA ILE A 9 3.99 12.53 1.12
C ILE A 9 3.03 12.36 -0.07
N LYS A 10 2.97 11.16 -0.66
CA LYS A 10 1.94 10.79 -1.64
C LYS A 10 0.76 10.15 -0.90
N MET A 11 -0.42 10.74 -1.03
CA MET A 11 -1.60 10.32 -0.27
C MET A 11 -2.72 9.87 -1.22
N GLY A 12 -2.90 8.55 -1.30
CA GLY A 12 -4.12 7.97 -1.85
C GLY A 12 -5.20 7.88 -0.79
N LYS A 13 -6.42 8.26 -1.14
CA LYS A 13 -7.58 7.92 -0.32
C LYS A 13 -8.25 6.71 -0.95
N LEU A 14 -8.39 5.63 -0.18
CA LEU A 14 -9.34 4.57 -0.47
C LEU A 14 -10.73 5.16 -0.25
N GLU A 15 -11.34 5.71 -1.30
CA GLU A 15 -12.79 5.91 -1.32
C GLU A 15 -13.38 4.63 -1.88
N SER A 16 -14.00 3.84 -0.99
CA SER A 16 -14.57 2.55 -1.37
C SER A 16 -15.63 2.76 -2.44
N GLN A 17 -15.48 2.09 -3.57
CA GLN A 17 -16.63 1.77 -4.42
C GLN A 17 -17.42 0.67 -3.71
N GLU A 18 -18.75 0.80 -3.65
CA GLU A 18 -19.68 0.07 -2.78
C GLU A 18 -19.65 -1.47 -2.93
N GLU A 19 -18.85 -2.02 -3.84
CA GLU A 19 -18.73 -3.46 -4.13
C GLU A 19 -17.39 -4.10 -3.70
N GLN A 20 -16.46 -3.34 -3.09
CA GLN A 20 -15.11 -3.85 -2.79
C GLN A 20 -15.01 -4.53 -1.41
N ARG A 21 -14.33 -5.69 -1.39
CA ARG A 21 -13.95 -6.47 -0.19
C ARG A 21 -12.92 -5.77 0.72
N VAL A 22 -12.54 -4.52 0.42
CA VAL A 22 -11.44 -3.79 1.10
C VAL A 22 -11.90 -2.37 1.45
N ARG A 23 -11.64 -1.94 2.69
CA ARG A 23 -11.93 -0.60 3.21
C ARG A 23 -10.74 -0.07 3.99
N GLY A 24 -10.56 1.25 4.05
CA GLY A 24 -9.53 1.88 4.87
C GLY A 24 -8.93 3.11 4.20
N THR A 25 -7.69 3.45 4.53
CA THR A 25 -6.91 4.48 3.84
C THR A 25 -5.47 4.00 3.71
N ILE A 26 -4.87 4.14 2.52
CA ILE A 26 -3.49 3.74 2.25
C ILE A 26 -2.67 4.97 1.90
N VAL A 27 -1.60 5.23 2.62
CA VAL A 27 -0.73 6.39 2.42
C VAL A 27 0.69 5.93 2.17
N LEU A 28 1.35 6.43 1.13
CA LEU A 28 2.80 6.30 0.98
C LEU A 28 3.46 7.53 1.59
N GLY A 29 4.11 7.36 2.74
CA GLY A 29 4.70 8.45 3.50
C GLY A 29 6.09 8.14 4.01
N ILE A 30 6.75 9.15 4.57
CA ILE A 30 8.01 8.96 5.29
C ILE A 30 7.67 8.55 6.72
N ASP A 31 8.17 7.38 7.10
CA ASP A 31 8.15 6.91 8.47
C ASP A 31 9.28 7.56 9.28
N PRO A 32 8.99 8.08 10.50
CA PRO A 32 9.98 8.79 11.31
C PRO A 32 11.17 7.92 11.73
N ASP A 33 11.03 6.59 11.70
CA ASP A 33 12.03 5.66 12.22
C ASP A 33 12.94 5.05 11.13
N GLY A 34 12.67 5.24 9.82
CA GLY A 34 13.40 4.42 8.84
C GLY A 34 13.23 4.64 7.34
N GLY A 35 12.55 5.71 6.88
CA GLY A 35 12.39 5.98 5.44
C GLY A 35 10.95 5.79 4.96
N GLU A 36 10.73 5.58 3.66
CA GLU A 36 9.38 5.50 3.11
C GLU A 36 8.65 4.21 3.52
N ALA A 37 7.35 4.31 3.75
CA ALA A 37 6.49 3.20 4.11
C ALA A 37 5.08 3.38 3.56
N VAL A 38 4.41 2.25 3.30
CA VAL A 38 2.98 2.22 2.99
C VAL A 38 2.22 2.03 4.30
N HIS A 39 1.49 3.06 4.71
CA HIS A 39 0.68 3.11 5.91
C HIS A 39 -0.75 2.72 5.59
N PHE A 40 -1.22 1.64 6.20
CA PHE A 40 -2.60 1.20 6.20
C PHE A 40 -3.28 1.76 7.44
N LYS A 41 -4.32 2.58 7.25
CA LYS A 41 -5.10 3.19 8.34
C LYS A 41 -6.52 2.65 8.30
N ASN A 42 -6.98 2.08 9.41
CA ASN A 42 -8.31 1.48 9.55
C ASN A 42 -8.63 0.53 8.39
N LEU A 43 -7.65 -0.29 7.99
CA LEU A 43 -7.85 -1.32 6.98
C LEU A 43 -8.88 -2.33 7.49
N GLN A 44 -9.72 -2.81 6.57
CA GLN A 44 -10.57 -3.96 6.75
C GLN A 44 -10.67 -4.67 5.41
N ILE A 45 -10.28 -5.94 5.36
CA ILE A 45 -10.42 -6.82 4.22
C ILE A 45 -11.33 -7.98 4.62
N ASP A 46 -12.44 -8.11 3.89
CA ASP A 46 -13.34 -9.24 4.04
C ASP A 46 -12.73 -10.44 3.31
N ASP A 47 -12.56 -11.55 4.06
CA ASP A 47 -12.01 -12.82 3.55
C ASP A 47 -10.54 -12.76 3.09
N ALA A 48 -9.68 -12.19 3.94
CA ALA A 48 -8.24 -12.12 3.72
C ALA A 48 -7.55 -13.49 3.92
N SER A 49 -7.76 -14.41 2.99
CA SER A 49 -6.76 -15.46 2.73
C SER A 49 -5.45 -14.81 2.27
N GLU A 50 -4.33 -15.50 2.49
CA GLU A 50 -2.95 -15.05 2.24
C GLU A 50 -2.86 -14.06 1.07
N SER A 51 -2.64 -12.77 1.36
CA SER A 51 -2.58 -11.72 0.34
C SER A 51 -1.18 -11.12 0.29
N THR A 52 -0.72 -10.71 -0.89
CA THR A 52 0.56 -10.01 -1.06
C THR A 52 0.31 -8.56 -1.46
N VAL A 53 1.09 -7.65 -0.89
CA VAL A 53 1.02 -6.22 -1.18
C VAL A 53 2.14 -5.81 -2.12
N TYR A 54 1.76 -5.07 -3.16
CA TYR A 54 2.67 -4.49 -4.13
C TYR A 54 2.49 -2.99 -4.20
N LEU A 55 3.59 -2.28 -4.41
CA LEU A 55 3.63 -0.87 -4.79
C LEU A 55 3.96 -0.78 -6.28
N ALA A 56 3.01 -0.39 -7.11
CA ALA A 56 3.07 -0.50 -8.57
C ALA A 56 2.97 0.86 -9.28
N ALA A 57 3.48 0.91 -10.52
CA ALA A 57 3.26 2.01 -11.44
C ALA A 57 1.99 1.70 -12.27
N ASP A 58 0.96 2.53 -12.16
CA ASP A 58 -0.28 2.43 -12.94
C ASP A 58 -0.96 1.04 -12.88
N ALA A 59 -0.94 0.41 -11.69
CA ALA A 59 -1.43 -0.94 -11.43
C ALA A 59 -0.72 -2.06 -12.22
N ASP A 60 0.42 -1.77 -12.84
CA ASP A 60 1.24 -2.75 -13.56
C ASP A 60 2.13 -3.55 -12.59
N LEU A 61 1.81 -4.83 -12.40
CA LEU A 61 2.57 -5.73 -11.53
C LEU A 61 3.97 -6.06 -12.08
N GLU A 62 4.21 -5.95 -13.39
CA GLU A 62 5.57 -6.10 -13.96
C GLU A 62 6.47 -4.91 -13.58
N ARG A 63 5.85 -3.76 -13.30
CA ARG A 63 6.49 -2.52 -12.85
C ARG A 63 6.15 -2.23 -11.40
N SER A 64 6.28 -3.25 -10.55
CA SER A 64 5.95 -3.17 -9.14
C SER A 64 7.09 -3.60 -8.21
N LEU A 65 6.95 -3.17 -6.95
CA LEU A 65 7.76 -3.56 -5.83
C LEU A 65 6.91 -4.39 -4.86
N CYS A 66 7.29 -5.64 -4.64
CA CYS A 66 6.66 -6.49 -3.62
C CYS A 66 7.06 -6.00 -2.22
N LEU A 67 6.07 -5.61 -1.41
CA LEU A 67 6.26 -5.22 -0.01
C LEU A 67 6.13 -6.43 0.94
N GLY A 68 5.53 -7.52 0.47
CA GLY A 68 5.40 -8.79 1.19
C GLY A 68 3.96 -9.16 1.53
N GLU A 69 3.82 -10.19 2.35
CA GLU A 69 2.52 -10.74 2.74
C GLU A 69 1.79 -9.84 3.75
N LEU A 70 0.49 -9.69 3.54
CA LEU A 70 -0.43 -9.01 4.43
C LEU A 70 -0.72 -9.91 5.64
N LYS A 71 -0.03 -9.66 6.75
CA LYS A 71 -0.21 -10.45 7.99
C LYS A 71 -1.46 -10.08 8.80
N GLN A 72 -2.10 -8.97 8.47
CA GLN A 72 -3.25 -8.43 9.18
C GLN A 72 -4.31 -8.00 8.18
N SER A 73 -5.48 -8.60 8.30
CA SER A 73 -6.66 -8.28 7.48
C SER A 73 -7.41 -7.05 7.98
N SER A 74 -7.07 -6.54 9.16
CA SER A 74 -7.71 -5.38 9.75
C SER A 74 -6.77 -4.56 10.63
N GLY A 75 -7.16 -3.30 10.88
CA GLY A 75 -6.47 -2.41 11.81
C GLY A 75 -5.57 -1.37 11.12
N THR A 76 -4.63 -0.83 11.88
CA THR A 76 -3.68 0.19 11.40
C THR A 76 -2.26 -0.34 11.54
N PHE A 77 -1.51 -0.36 10.45
CA PHE A 77 -0.13 -0.85 10.41
C PHE A 77 0.62 -0.23 9.24
N LYS A 78 1.92 -0.53 9.15
CA LYS A 78 2.79 -0.05 8.07
C LYS A 78 3.57 -1.22 7.46
N MET A 79 3.85 -1.11 6.16
CA MET A 79 4.78 -1.98 5.46
C MET A 79 5.95 -1.11 4.96
N PRO A 80 7.18 -1.38 5.40
CA PRO A 80 8.33 -0.57 5.03
C PRO A 80 8.66 -0.75 3.55
N VAL A 81 9.01 0.34 2.88
CA VAL A 81 9.64 0.27 1.56
C VAL A 81 11.13 -0.05 1.76
N PRO A 82 11.72 -0.98 1.00
CA PRO A 82 13.15 -1.24 1.05
C PRO A 82 13.98 0.03 0.90
N PHE A 83 15.02 0.15 1.74
CA PHE A 83 15.88 1.33 1.76
C PHE A 83 16.58 1.53 0.41
N GLY A 84 16.59 2.77 -0.08
CA GLY A 84 17.21 3.13 -1.36
C GLY A 84 16.34 2.88 -2.59
N THR A 85 15.11 2.38 -2.42
CA THR A 85 14.15 2.29 -3.53
C THR A 85 13.65 3.68 -3.94
N ASN A 86 13.67 3.97 -5.24
CA ASN A 86 12.99 5.13 -5.79
C ASN A 86 11.49 4.83 -5.93
N THR A 87 10.65 5.47 -5.11
CA THR A 87 9.19 5.30 -5.16
C THR A 87 8.47 6.33 -6.02
N MET A 88 9.20 7.27 -6.63
CA MET A 88 8.65 8.26 -7.54
C MET A 88 7.77 7.67 -8.66
N PRO A 89 8.11 6.53 -9.31
CA PRO A 89 7.28 5.98 -10.38
C PRO A 89 6.02 5.27 -9.87
N TYR A 90 5.95 4.92 -8.58
CA TYR A 90 4.80 4.20 -8.04
C TYR A 90 3.71 5.16 -7.58
N ASN A 91 2.51 4.90 -8.06
CA ASN A 91 1.30 5.67 -7.81
C ASN A 91 0.11 4.75 -7.49
N THR A 92 0.34 3.44 -7.32
CA THR A 92 -0.70 2.48 -6.98
C THR A 92 -0.23 1.48 -5.94
N VAL A 93 -1.14 1.05 -5.07
CA VAL A 93 -0.96 -0.13 -4.21
C VAL A 93 -1.92 -1.20 -4.68
N VAL A 94 -1.38 -2.39 -4.92
CA VAL A 94 -2.14 -3.57 -5.34
C VAL A 94 -2.09 -4.60 -4.21
N ILE A 95 -3.26 -5.09 -3.81
CA ILE A 95 -3.39 -6.22 -2.88
C ILE A 95 -3.88 -7.40 -3.71
N GLN A 96 -3.05 -8.43 -3.82
CA GLN A 96 -3.31 -9.62 -4.63
C GLN A 96 -3.57 -10.83 -3.72
N ASP A 97 -4.59 -11.62 -4.01
CA ASP A 97 -4.80 -12.91 -3.36
C ASP A 97 -3.75 -13.91 -3.88
N LYS A 98 -3.03 -14.57 -2.98
CA LYS A 98 -1.94 -15.47 -3.34
C LYS A 98 -2.42 -16.78 -3.95
N SER A 99 -3.65 -17.21 -3.65
CA SER A 99 -4.17 -18.51 -4.10
C SER A 99 -4.71 -18.45 -5.53
N SER A 100 -5.32 -17.33 -5.88
CA SER A 100 -5.96 -17.08 -7.18
C SER A 100 -5.16 -16.17 -8.11
N GLU A 101 -4.15 -15.47 -7.59
CA GLU A 101 -3.40 -14.40 -8.27
C GLU A 101 -4.30 -13.21 -8.72
N GLU A 102 -5.54 -13.16 -8.25
CA GLU A 102 -6.46 -12.06 -8.56
C GLU A 102 -6.17 -10.83 -7.69
N SER A 103 -6.30 -9.64 -8.28
CA SER A 103 -6.21 -8.38 -7.54
C SER A 103 -7.49 -8.15 -6.72
N ILE A 104 -7.36 -8.20 -5.40
CA ILE A 104 -8.45 -7.93 -4.46
C ILE A 104 -8.73 -6.42 -4.40
N ALA A 105 -7.68 -5.60 -4.49
CA ALA A 105 -7.80 -4.15 -4.50
C ALA A 105 -6.67 -3.49 -5.28
N VAL A 106 -7.00 -2.40 -5.96
CA VAL A 106 -6.07 -1.48 -6.62
C VAL A 106 -6.38 -0.08 -6.16
N VAL A 107 -5.40 0.59 -5.56
CA VAL A 107 -5.58 1.89 -4.90
C VAL A 107 -4.58 2.89 -5.45
N TYR A 108 -5.06 3.99 -6.02
CA TYR A 108 -4.21 5.06 -6.56
C TYR A 108 -3.80 6.04 -5.44
N LEU A 109 -2.53 6.44 -5.46
CA LEU A 109 -1.81 7.24 -4.44
C LEU A 109 -1.51 8.68 -4.85
#